data_AF-A0A257P0W9-F1
#
_entry.id   AF-A0A257P0W9-F1
#
_cell.length_a   1.000
_cell.length_b   1.000
_cell.length_c   1.000
_cell.angle_alpha   90.00
_cell.angle_beta   90.00
_cell.angle_gamma   90.00
#
_symmetry.space_group_name_H-M   'P 1'
#
loop_
_entity.id
_entity.type
_entity.pdbx_description
1 polymer ?
#
loop_
_entity_poly.entity_id
_entity_poly.type
_entity_poly.pdbx_seq_one_letter_code
_entity_poly.pdbx_strand_id
1 'polypeptide(L)'
;MTEFLLPDFVWRALLGGVGVALLAGPLGCFVVWRRMAYFGETLAHSAFLGVGLGLLLHLDPLIGVFAVSVVIAVLLARRNPADGVGEDTLLGLLA
;
A
#
# COMPACT_ATOMS: atom_id res chain seq x y z
N MET A 1 -12.57 22.31 -30.68
CA MET A 1 -12.04 21.15 -31.45
C MET A 1 -11.24 20.16 -30.60
N THR A 2 -11.06 20.36 -29.29
CA THR A 2 -10.40 19.40 -28.37
C THR A 2 -11.37 18.64 -27.45
N GLU A 3 -12.62 19.07 -27.32
CA GLU A 3 -13.66 18.42 -26.48
C GLU A 3 -14.13 17.04 -26.99
N PHE A 4 -13.70 16.62 -28.19
CA PHE A 4 -14.08 15.33 -28.78
C PHE A 4 -13.05 14.22 -28.56
N LEU A 5 -11.80 14.54 -28.18
CA LEU A 5 -10.73 13.53 -28.17
C LEU A 5 -10.56 12.84 -26.83
N LEU A 6 -10.66 13.53 -25.69
CA LEU A 6 -10.87 12.95 -24.36
C LEU A 6 -11.36 14.10 -23.43
N PRO A 7 -12.39 13.92 -22.59
CA PRO A 7 -12.75 14.93 -21.60
C PRO A 7 -11.56 15.22 -20.67
N ASP A 8 -11.41 16.46 -20.18
CA ASP A 8 -10.31 16.84 -19.25
C ASP A 8 -10.21 15.93 -18.01
N PHE A 9 -11.35 15.36 -17.60
CA PHE A 9 -11.42 14.33 -16.58
C PHE A 9 -10.57 13.10 -16.93
N VAL A 10 -10.64 12.63 -18.18
CA VAL A 10 -9.92 11.43 -18.60
C VAL A 10 -8.42 11.69 -18.70
N TRP A 11 -8.00 12.90 -19.10
CA TRP A 11 -6.58 13.27 -19.08
C TRP A 11 -6.01 13.28 -17.65
N ARG A 12 -6.76 13.85 -16.69
CA ARG A 12 -6.40 13.85 -15.26
C ARG A 12 -6.38 12.43 -14.68
N ALA A 13 -7.35 11.59 -15.05
CA ALA A 13 -7.41 10.19 -14.64
C ALA A 13 -6.25 9.36 -15.23
N LEU A 14 -5.87 9.59 -16.50
CA LEU A 14 -4.73 8.95 -17.14
C LEU A 14 -3.42 9.35 -16.47
N LEU A 15 -3.20 10.64 -16.22
CA LEU A 15 -2.00 11.12 -15.51
C LEU A 15 -1.91 10.52 -14.09
N GLY A 16 -3.02 10.49 -13.35
CA GLY A 16 -3.08 9.84 -12.04
C GLY A 16 -2.82 8.35 -12.12
N GLY A 17 -3.45 7.64 -13.05
CA GLY A 17 -3.32 6.20 -13.24
C GLY A 17 -1.91 5.79 -13.66
N VAL A 18 -1.28 6.52 -14.58
CA VAL A 18 0.12 6.30 -14.99
C VAL A 18 1.06 6.56 -13.82
N GLY A 19 0.84 7.64 -13.05
CA GLY A 19 1.61 7.91 -11.84
C GLY A 19 1.52 6.76 -10.81
N VAL A 20 0.31 6.26 -10.56
CA VAL A 20 0.09 5.12 -9.66
C VAL A 20 0.72 3.85 -10.22
N ALA A 21 0.59 3.56 -11.52
CA ALA A 21 1.17 2.38 -12.14
C ALA A 21 2.70 2.36 -12.07
N LEU A 22 3.33 3.52 -12.28
CA LEU A 22 4.78 3.67 -12.18
C LEU A 22 5.30 3.48 -10.75
N LEU A 23 4.52 3.85 -9.73
CA LEU A 23 4.88 3.61 -8.33
C LEU A 23 4.55 2.18 -7.89
N ALA A 24 3.38 1.67 -8.27
CA ALA A 24 2.88 0.35 -7.89
C ALA A 24 3.67 -0.79 -8.54
N GLY A 25 4.19 -0.62 -9.77
CA GLY A 25 4.98 -1.64 -10.46
C GLY A 25 6.26 -2.04 -9.72
N PRO A 26 7.18 -1.11 -9.40
CA PRO A 26 8.37 -1.37 -8.62
C PRO A 26 8.06 -1.86 -7.20
N LEU A 27 7.07 -1.24 -6.54
CA LEU A 27 6.62 -1.65 -5.21
C LEU A 27 6.12 -3.11 -5.20
N GLY A 28 5.30 -3.49 -6.18
CA GLY A 28 4.82 -4.86 -6.33
C GLY A 28 5.95 -5.86 -6.59
N CYS A 29 6.91 -5.50 -7.45
CA CYS A 29 8.08 -6.33 -7.72
C CYS A 29 8.93 -6.56 -6.45
N PHE A 30 9.12 -5.51 -5.65
CA PHE A 30 9.83 -5.59 -4.36
C PHE A 30 9.09 -6.46 -3.33
N VAL A 31 7.77 -6.32 -3.24
CA VAL A 31 6.92 -7.12 -2.35
C VAL A 31 6.99 -8.61 -2.70
N VAL A 32 6.92 -8.94 -3.99
CA VAL A 32 7.06 -10.33 -4.49
C VAL A 32 8.45 -10.88 -4.19
N TRP A 33 9.50 -10.09 -4.40
CA TRP A 33 10.87 -10.55 -4.18
C TRP A 33 11.18 -10.82 -2.71
N ARG A 34 10.53 -10.10 -1.79
CA ARG A 34 10.63 -10.34 -0.34
C ARG A 34 9.64 -11.40 0.20
N ARG A 35 8.87 -12.08 -0.65
CA ARG A 35 7.84 -13.07 -0.27
C ARG A 35 6.79 -12.56 0.72
N MET A 36 6.59 -11.23 0.79
CA MET A 36 5.62 -10.63 1.71
C MET A 36 4.22 -10.57 1.08
N ALA A 37 3.63 -11.73 0.78
CA ALA A 37 2.33 -11.81 0.10
C ALA A 37 1.18 -11.13 0.87
N TYR A 38 1.28 -11.09 2.20
CA TYR A 38 0.27 -10.51 3.11
C TYR A 38 0.52 -9.03 3.46
N PHE A 39 1.55 -8.42 2.88
CA PHE A 39 1.86 -7.00 3.11
C PHE A 39 0.75 -6.08 2.62
N GLY A 40 0.12 -6.43 1.49
CA GLY A 40 -0.99 -5.65 0.93
C GLY A 40 -2.25 -5.69 1.80
N GLU A 41 -2.61 -6.86 2.33
CA GLU A 41 -3.77 -7.03 3.21
C GLU A 41 -3.60 -6.30 4.54
N THR A 42 -2.42 -6.45 5.16
CA THR A 42 -2.09 -5.75 6.40
C THR A 42 -2.07 -4.23 6.21
N LEU A 43 -1.53 -3.72 5.09
CA LEU A 43 -1.58 -2.29 4.75
C LEU A 43 -3.01 -1.79 4.53
N ALA A 44 -3.87 -2.56 3.86
CA ALA A 44 -5.26 -2.17 3.63
C ALA A 44 -6.04 -2.03 4.96
N HIS A 45 -5.85 -2.98 5.88
CA HIS A 45 -6.47 -2.93 7.20
C HIS A 45 -5.92 -1.77 8.05
N SER A 46 -4.62 -1.52 7.94
CA SER A 46 -3.93 -0.42 8.60
C SER A 46 -4.35 0.95 8.09
N ALA A 47 -4.67 1.06 6.80
CA ALA A 47 -5.17 2.30 6.22
C ALA A 47 -6.52 2.69 6.83
N PHE A 48 -7.43 1.75 7.08
CA PHE A 48 -8.69 2.02 7.79
C PHE A 48 -8.44 2.55 9.21
N LEU A 49 -7.49 1.96 9.93
CA LEU A 49 -7.11 2.41 11.27
C LEU A 49 -6.51 3.82 11.21
N GLY A 50 -5.66 4.12 10.21
CA GLY A 50 -5.09 5.44 9.97
C GLY A 50 -6.12 6.51 9.61
N VAL A 51 -7.12 6.19 8.79
CA VAL A 51 -8.26 7.09 8.53
C VAL A 51 -9.02 7.38 9.83
N GLY A 52 -9.32 6.33 10.60
CA GLY A 52 -10.04 6.46 11.88
C GLY A 52 -9.30 7.33 12.90
N LEU A 53 -8.00 7.13 13.06
CA LEU A 53 -7.15 7.96 13.92
C LEU A 53 -7.03 9.40 13.40
N GLY A 54 -6.89 9.60 12.09
CA GLY A 54 -6.86 10.92 11.47
C GLY A 54 -8.13 11.72 11.78
N LEU A 55 -9.29 11.07 11.60
CA LEU A 55 -10.60 11.67 11.92
C LEU A 55 -10.73 12.01 13.40
N LEU A 56 -10.32 11.09 14.29
CA LEU A 56 -10.42 11.27 15.75
C LEU A 56 -9.55 12.42 16.26
N LEU A 57 -8.39 12.63 15.64
CA LEU A 57 -7.45 13.70 15.98
C LEU A 57 -7.76 15.04 15.27
N HIS A 58 -8.85 15.12 14.49
CA HIS A 58 -9.16 16.25 13.60
C HIS A 58 -8.01 16.62 12.65
N LEU A 59 -7.19 15.64 12.26
CA LEU A 59 -6.11 15.78 11.31
C LEU A 59 -6.58 15.32 9.92
N ASP A 60 -5.85 15.73 8.89
CA ASP A 60 -6.12 15.27 7.52
C ASP A 60 -6.01 13.73 7.47
N PRO A 61 -7.06 13.02 7.00
CA PRO A 61 -7.05 11.56 6.92
C PRO A 61 -5.86 11.01 6.13
N LEU A 62 -5.39 11.74 5.12
CA LEU A 62 -4.21 11.34 4.34
C LEU A 62 -2.95 11.26 5.22
N ILE A 63 -2.79 12.19 6.17
CA ILE A 63 -1.67 12.21 7.10
C ILE A 63 -1.79 11.04 8.09
N GLY A 64 -3.00 10.76 8.58
CA GLY A 64 -3.26 9.62 9.47
C GLY A 64 -2.94 8.28 8.81
N VAL A 65 -3.41 8.08 7.57
CA VAL A 65 -3.11 6.89 6.76
C VAL A 65 -1.62 6.75 6.51
N PHE A 66 -0.95 7.83 6.10
CA PHE A 66 0.48 7.80 5.82
C PHE A 66 1.28 7.46 7.07
N ALA A 67 0.99 8.10 8.21
CA ALA A 67 1.67 7.86 9.47
C ALA A 67 1.52 6.40 9.93
N VAL A 68 0.28 5.87 9.96
CA VAL A 68 0.03 4.48 10.38
C VAL A 68 0.66 3.48 9.42
N SER A 69 0.57 3.71 8.11
CA SER A 69 1.18 2.84 7.10
C SER A 69 2.71 2.80 7.22
N VAL A 70 3.35 3.95 7.47
CA VAL A 70 4.80 4.02 7.69
C VAL A 70 5.21 3.29 8.97
N VAL A 71 4.47 3.47 10.06
CA VAL A 71 4.74 2.77 11.33
C VAL A 71 4.70 1.26 11.12
N ILE A 72 3.68 0.75 10.42
CA ILE A 72 3.51 -0.68 10.20
C ILE A 72 4.54 -1.23 9.20
N ALA A 73 4.85 -0.47 8.14
CA ALA A 73 5.93 -0.81 7.22
C ALA A 73 7.29 -0.89 7.94
N VAL A 74 7.58 0.03 8.87
CA VAL A 74 8.82 0.02 9.68
C VAL A 74 8.83 -1.15 10.65
N LEU A 75 7.71 -1.45 11.31
CA LEU A 75 7.57 -2.61 12.20
C LEU A 75 7.82 -3.92 11.45
N LEU A 76 7.25 -4.07 10.25
CA LEU A 76 7.46 -5.22 9.38
C LEU A 76 8.90 -5.26 8.84
N ALA A 77 9.49 -4.12 8.48
CA ALA A 77 10.88 -4.04 8.01
C ALA A 77 11.92 -4.35 9.10
N ARG A 78 11.58 -4.06 10.37
CA ARG A 78 12.43 -4.38 11.54
C ARG A 78 12.32 -5.83 11.99
N ARG A 79 11.32 -6.60 11.52
CA ARG A 79 11.27 -8.03 11.80
C ARG A 79 12.41 -8.72 11.06
N ASN A 80 13.25 -9.40 11.82
CA ASN A 80 14.44 -10.05 11.34
C ASN A 80 14.06 -11.22 10.41
N PRO A 81 14.65 -11.34 9.21
CA PRO A 81 14.53 -12.53 8.37
C PRO A 81 15.22 -13.78 8.97
N ALA A 82 15.79 -13.66 10.17
CA ALA A 82 16.61 -14.68 10.83
C ALA A 82 15.79 -15.65 11.73
N ASP A 83 14.48 -15.47 11.85
CA ASP A 83 13.62 -16.54 12.37
C ASP A 83 13.41 -17.54 11.22
N GLY A 84 14.31 -18.53 11.13
CA GLY A 84 14.39 -19.57 10.10
C GLY A 84 13.20 -20.53 10.02
N VAL A 85 11.98 -20.00 10.05
CA VAL A 85 10.74 -20.69 9.72
C VAL A 85 10.23 -20.01 8.46
N GLY A 86 10.27 -20.73 7.34
CA GLY A 86 9.81 -20.21 6.05
C GLY A 86 8.42 -19.58 6.19
N GLU A 87 8.34 -18.29 5.91
CA GLU A 87 7.08 -17.51 5.90
C GLU A 87 6.04 -18.21 5.00
N ASP A 88 6.49 -18.81 3.90
CA ASP A 88 5.72 -19.62 2.95
C ASP A 88 5.22 -20.97 3.52
N THR A 89 5.85 -21.51 4.57
CA THR A 89 5.48 -22.82 5.14
C THR A 89 4.34 -22.69 6.14
N LEU A 90 4.25 -21.57 6.87
CA LEU A 90 3.11 -21.28 7.75
C LEU A 90 1.89 -20.78 6.96
N LEU A 91 2.11 -20.02 5.88
CA LEU A 91 1.04 -19.52 5.00
C LEU A 91 0.46 -20.60 4.09
N GLY A 92 1.25 -21.60 3.68
CA GLY A 92 0.77 -22.79 2.99
C GLY A 92 0.06 -23.82 3.89
N LEU A 93 0.18 -23.71 5.22
CA LEU A 93 -0.46 -24.62 6.19
C LEU A 93 -1.78 -24.06 6.75
N LEU A 94 -1.98 -22.74 6.70
CA LEU A 94 -3.17 -22.05 7.22
C LEU A 94 -4.19 -21.65 6.15
N ALA A 95 -3.90 -21.88 4.87
CA ALA A 95 -4.83 -21.71 3.74
C ALA A 95 -5.62 -23.00 3.47
#